data_AF-A0A540N1W0-F1
#
_entry.id   AF-A0A540N1W0-F1
#
_cell.length_a   1.000
_cell.length_b   1.000
_cell.length_c   1.000
_cell.angle_alpha   90.00
_cell.angle_beta   90.00
_cell.angle_gamma   90.00
#
_symmetry.space_group_name_H-M   'P 1'
#
loop_
_entity.id
_entity.type
_entity.pdbx_description
1 polymer ?
#
loop_
_entity_poly.entity_id
_entity_poly.type
_entity_poly.pdbx_seq_one_letter_code
_entity_poly.pdbx_strand_id
1 'polypeptide(L)'
;MATAARVTSLLLSPPAALPLVRLKRTRPFAHISTKTRLIASASAAAASMASTASKPKIIDSHLHVWASPQEAADKYPYFPGQEPTLPGDVDFLLQCMEEAGVDGALIVQPINHKFDHSLLTSVLKKYPSKFVGCCLANPAEDGSGIKQLENLILKDNYRAVRFNPYLWPSGQQMTNEVGKAMFSKAGELGVPVGFMCMKGLGLHISEIEELCTEFPSTAVLLDHLAFCKPPIALFRLSRMPFPYEDLSPLLSKVVSSFGDNRVMWAR
;
A
#
# COMPACT_ATOMS: atom_id res chain seq x y z
N MET A 1 50.10 24.80 -16.93
CA MET A 1 51.12 23.98 -16.25
C MET A 1 50.46 23.29 -15.06
N ALA A 2 50.60 21.96 -15.01
CA ALA A 2 50.47 21.06 -13.85
C ALA A 2 49.12 20.96 -13.10
N THR A 3 48.59 19.81 -12.67
CA THR A 3 48.81 18.37 -12.95
C THR A 3 47.57 17.64 -12.40
N ALA A 4 47.11 16.62 -13.12
CA ALA A 4 45.98 15.77 -12.79
C ALA A 4 46.28 14.76 -11.66
N ALA A 5 45.28 14.47 -10.82
CA ALA A 5 45.29 13.35 -9.89
C ALA A 5 44.37 12.22 -10.40
N ARG A 6 44.98 11.05 -10.60
CA ARG A 6 44.35 9.74 -10.85
C ARG A 6 43.69 9.23 -9.56
N VAL A 7 42.49 8.64 -9.66
CA VAL A 7 42.15 7.41 -8.93
C VAL A 7 41.32 6.50 -9.84
N THR A 8 41.72 5.24 -9.86
CA THR A 8 41.40 4.21 -10.85
C THR A 8 40.18 3.37 -10.45
N SER A 9 39.45 2.94 -11.48
CA SER A 9 38.39 1.93 -11.51
C SER A 9 38.74 0.62 -10.77
N LEU A 10 37.77 0.09 -10.01
CA LEU A 10 37.76 -1.29 -9.50
C LEU A 10 36.70 -2.09 -10.28
N LEU A 11 37.19 -2.96 -11.16
CA LEU A 11 36.41 -3.95 -11.92
C LEU A 11 36.44 -5.30 -11.21
N LEU A 12 35.33 -6.02 -11.42
CA LEU A 12 34.96 -7.34 -10.92
C LEU A 12 36.01 -8.45 -11.18
N SER A 13 36.02 -9.44 -10.30
CA SER A 13 36.50 -10.81 -10.61
C SER A 13 35.50 -11.85 -10.07
N PRO A 14 35.26 -12.97 -10.78
CA PRO A 14 34.21 -13.96 -10.45
C PRO A 14 34.67 -15.00 -9.40
N PRO A 15 33.74 -15.72 -8.75
CA PRO A 15 34.08 -16.68 -7.69
C PRO A 15 34.52 -18.05 -8.25
N ALA A 16 35.44 -18.69 -7.53
CA ALA A 16 36.01 -20.01 -7.78
C ALA A 16 35.11 -21.16 -7.30
N ALA A 17 35.21 -22.31 -7.98
CA ALA A 17 34.47 -23.53 -7.73
C ALA A 17 34.90 -24.27 -6.43
N LEU A 18 33.93 -24.90 -5.76
CA LEU A 18 34.12 -25.75 -4.58
C LEU A 18 34.35 -27.23 -4.98
N PRO A 19 35.16 -28.02 -4.23
CA PRO A 19 35.40 -29.42 -4.55
C PRO A 19 34.39 -30.40 -3.94
N LEU A 20 34.10 -31.47 -4.69
CA LEU A 20 33.33 -32.64 -4.29
C LEU A 20 34.00 -33.43 -3.14
N VAL A 21 33.21 -33.81 -2.13
CA VAL A 21 33.61 -34.80 -1.12
C VAL A 21 33.01 -36.17 -1.45
N ARG A 22 33.89 -37.17 -1.46
CA ARG A 22 33.70 -38.55 -1.89
C ARG A 22 33.19 -39.43 -0.74
N LEU A 23 32.03 -40.06 -0.92
CA LEU A 23 31.46 -41.06 -0.01
C LEU A 23 32.37 -42.30 0.11
N LYS A 24 32.62 -42.78 1.35
CA LYS A 24 33.20 -44.11 1.59
C LYS A 24 32.14 -45.03 2.21
N ARG A 25 31.89 -46.15 1.53
CA ARG A 25 31.14 -47.32 1.99
C ARG A 25 32.06 -48.24 2.78
N THR A 26 31.57 -48.78 3.91
CA THR A 26 31.90 -50.13 4.39
C THR A 26 30.71 -50.73 5.16
N ARG A 27 30.40 -52.00 4.87
CA ARG A 27 29.63 -52.97 5.70
C ARG A 27 30.63 -54.13 6.06
N PRO A 28 30.30 -55.30 6.69
CA PRO A 28 28.99 -55.84 7.13
C PRO A 28 28.96 -56.78 8.41
N PHE A 29 27.75 -57.30 8.70
CA PHE A 29 27.34 -58.52 9.46
C PHE A 29 27.52 -58.54 11.01
N ALA A 30 26.63 -59.14 11.83
CA ALA A 30 25.86 -60.38 11.66
C ALA A 30 24.51 -60.46 12.45
N HIS A 31 23.80 -61.55 12.16
CA HIS A 31 22.44 -62.04 12.47
C HIS A 31 22.01 -62.24 13.94
N ILE A 32 20.68 -62.31 14.13
CA ILE A 32 19.83 -63.19 15.00
C ILE A 32 18.54 -62.38 15.35
N SER A 33 17.29 -62.85 15.40
CA SER A 33 16.58 -64.08 15.06
C SER A 33 15.08 -63.70 15.05
N THR A 34 14.30 -64.44 14.27
CA THR A 34 12.85 -64.38 14.05
C THR A 34 11.99 -64.42 15.31
N LYS A 35 10.87 -63.67 15.32
CA LYS A 35 9.53 -64.17 15.67
C LYS A 35 8.40 -63.24 15.21
N THR A 36 7.41 -63.88 14.62
CA THR A 36 6.16 -63.46 13.99
C THR A 36 5.30 -62.52 14.83
N ARG A 37 4.69 -61.52 14.19
CA ARG A 37 3.28 -61.14 14.41
C ARG A 37 2.76 -60.37 13.18
N LEU A 38 1.87 -61.01 12.43
CA LEU A 38 0.95 -60.31 11.54
C LEU A 38 0.05 -59.43 12.40
N ILE A 39 0.13 -58.11 12.20
CA ILE A 39 -0.92 -57.18 12.61
C ILE A 39 -1.45 -56.59 11.32
N ALA A 40 -2.64 -57.06 10.93
CA ALA A 40 -3.47 -56.39 9.95
C ALA A 40 -3.97 -55.05 10.53
N SER A 41 -4.34 -54.14 9.62
CA SER A 41 -5.06 -52.88 9.85
C SER A 41 -4.33 -51.73 10.57
N ALA A 42 -3.76 -50.85 9.76
CA ALA A 42 -3.78 -49.39 10.00
C ALA A 42 -3.69 -48.64 8.64
N SER A 43 -4.62 -48.94 7.73
CA SER A 43 -4.94 -48.02 6.62
C SER A 43 -6.10 -47.15 7.08
N ALA A 44 -5.80 -46.07 7.80
CA ALA A 44 -6.70 -44.91 8.05
C ALA A 44 -6.12 -43.99 9.15
N ALA A 45 -5.01 -43.29 8.88
CA ALA A 45 -4.61 -42.13 9.71
C ALA A 45 -3.59 -41.19 9.05
N ALA A 46 -3.48 -41.18 7.71
CA ALA A 46 -2.56 -40.26 7.00
C ALA A 46 -3.27 -39.39 5.95
N ALA A 47 -4.59 -39.22 6.07
CA ALA A 47 -5.38 -38.37 5.21
C ALA A 47 -6.28 -37.47 6.05
N SER A 48 -5.73 -36.34 6.52
CA SER A 48 -6.43 -35.06 6.66
C SER A 48 -5.55 -34.07 7.46
N MET A 49 -4.44 -33.68 6.86
CA MET A 49 -3.85 -32.36 7.09
C MET A 49 -3.61 -31.75 5.71
N ALA A 50 -4.64 -31.79 4.85
CA ALA A 50 -4.68 -30.87 3.73
C ALA A 50 -4.88 -29.49 4.37
N SER A 51 -3.78 -28.74 4.52
CA SER A 51 -3.90 -27.31 4.80
C SER A 51 -4.78 -26.75 3.69
N THR A 52 -5.99 -26.33 4.02
CA THR A 52 -6.78 -25.49 3.12
C THR A 52 -6.02 -24.18 3.05
N ALA A 53 -5.06 -24.07 2.12
CA ALA A 53 -4.43 -22.82 1.81
C ALA A 53 -5.56 -21.87 1.41
N SER A 54 -5.90 -20.92 2.28
CA SER A 54 -6.93 -19.94 1.98
C SER A 54 -6.51 -19.23 0.70
N LYS A 55 -7.43 -19.13 -0.27
CA LYS A 55 -7.21 -18.38 -1.51
C LYS A 55 -6.59 -17.01 -1.16
N PRO A 56 -5.58 -16.53 -1.91
CA PRO A 56 -5.02 -15.21 -1.67
C PRO A 56 -6.12 -14.15 -1.77
N LYS A 57 -6.13 -13.23 -0.81
CA LYS A 57 -7.10 -12.12 -0.79
C LYS A 57 -6.72 -11.08 -1.84
N ILE A 58 -7.71 -10.59 -2.57
CA ILE A 58 -7.58 -9.46 -3.50
C ILE A 58 -8.00 -8.20 -2.75
N ILE A 59 -7.06 -7.27 -2.56
CA ILE A 59 -7.29 -6.01 -1.84
C ILE A 59 -7.03 -4.85 -2.79
N ASP A 60 -8.01 -3.97 -2.94
CA ASP A 60 -7.82 -2.71 -3.65
C ASP A 60 -7.11 -1.70 -2.73
N SER A 61 -5.93 -1.21 -3.13
CA SER A 61 -5.14 -0.33 -2.29
C SER A 61 -5.53 1.14 -2.37
N HIS A 62 -6.41 1.56 -3.28
CA HIS A 62 -6.73 2.98 -3.41
C HIS A 62 -8.09 3.21 -4.07
N LEU A 63 -9.10 3.50 -3.26
CA LEU A 63 -10.39 3.99 -3.74
C LEU A 63 -11.01 4.99 -2.78
N HIS A 64 -12.15 5.56 -3.20
CA HIS A 64 -12.91 6.54 -2.44
C HIS A 64 -14.35 6.07 -2.22
N VAL A 65 -14.92 6.47 -1.09
CA VAL A 65 -16.37 6.38 -0.81
C VAL A 65 -16.85 7.75 -0.39
N TRP A 66 -17.89 8.28 -1.04
CA TRP A 66 -18.55 9.53 -0.68
C TRP A 66 -20.03 9.30 -0.42
N ALA A 67 -20.66 10.21 0.30
CA ALA A 67 -22.07 10.11 0.67
C ALA A 67 -22.93 10.03 -0.59
N SER A 68 -24.06 9.32 -0.52
CA SER A 68 -25.14 9.54 -1.49
C SER A 68 -25.73 10.95 -1.32
N PRO A 69 -26.45 11.51 -2.32
CA PRO A 69 -27.14 12.79 -2.16
C PRO A 69 -28.05 12.87 -0.94
N GLN A 70 -28.71 11.76 -0.59
CA GLN A 70 -29.59 11.67 0.57
C GLN A 70 -28.81 11.73 1.89
N GLU A 71 -27.73 10.96 1.99
CA GLU A 71 -26.85 10.98 3.17
C GLU A 71 -26.15 12.34 3.34
N ALA A 72 -25.80 13.01 2.23
CA ALA A 72 -25.18 14.32 2.25
C ALA A 72 -26.13 15.42 2.74
N ALA A 73 -27.42 15.33 2.39
CA ALA A 73 -28.43 16.27 2.85
C ALA A 73 -28.76 16.13 4.35
N ASP A 74 -28.54 14.94 4.94
CA ASP A 74 -28.90 14.62 6.32
C ASP A 74 -27.70 14.73 7.28
N LYS A 75 -26.65 13.94 7.03
CA LYS A 75 -25.62 13.65 8.04
C LYS A 75 -24.18 13.86 7.60
N TYR A 76 -23.88 13.65 6.32
CA TYR A 76 -22.51 13.62 5.81
C TYR A 76 -22.33 14.64 4.68
N PRO A 77 -22.42 15.95 4.98
CA PRO A 77 -22.43 16.98 3.96
C PRO A 77 -21.18 16.95 3.10
N TYR A 78 -21.32 17.32 1.83
CA TYR A 78 -20.17 17.59 0.99
C TYR A 78 -19.49 18.89 1.42
N PHE A 79 -18.17 18.94 1.25
CA PHE A 79 -17.46 20.20 1.29
C PHE A 79 -17.91 21.06 0.10
N PRO A 80 -18.19 22.36 0.28
CA PRO A 80 -18.75 23.20 -0.78
C PRO A 80 -17.95 23.13 -2.10
N GLY A 81 -18.64 22.84 -3.20
CA GLY A 81 -18.03 22.73 -4.53
C GLY A 81 -17.32 21.40 -4.79
N GLN A 82 -17.48 20.41 -3.91
CA GLN A 82 -16.96 19.06 -4.05
C GLN A 82 -18.08 18.03 -4.19
N GLU A 83 -19.22 18.43 -4.75
CA GLU A 83 -20.33 17.54 -5.06
C GLU A 83 -19.91 16.55 -6.16
N PRO A 84 -20.10 15.23 -5.94
CA PRO A 84 -19.76 14.22 -6.92
C PRO A 84 -20.73 14.25 -8.10
N THR A 85 -20.24 13.91 -9.30
CA THR A 85 -21.06 13.78 -10.51
C THR A 85 -21.47 12.33 -10.80
N LEU A 86 -21.01 11.38 -9.99
CA LEU A 86 -21.18 9.94 -10.16
C LEU A 86 -21.49 9.28 -8.81
N PRO A 87 -22.13 8.10 -8.79
CA PRO A 87 -22.30 7.32 -7.58
C PRO A 87 -20.95 6.82 -7.05
N GLY A 88 -20.84 6.73 -5.73
CA GLY A 88 -19.65 6.24 -5.03
C GLY A 88 -19.89 6.01 -3.55
N ASP A 89 -21.14 5.76 -3.18
CA ASP A 89 -21.52 5.32 -1.85
C ASP A 89 -21.07 3.88 -1.58
N VAL A 90 -21.16 3.46 -0.32
CA VAL A 90 -20.64 2.17 0.12
C VAL A 90 -21.40 0.98 -0.47
N ASP A 91 -22.69 1.12 -0.75
CA ASP A 91 -23.50 0.03 -1.29
C ASP A 91 -23.12 -0.21 -2.76
N PHE A 92 -22.91 0.87 -3.52
CA PHE A 92 -22.34 0.78 -4.87
C PHE A 92 -20.95 0.15 -4.88
N LEU A 93 -20.07 0.53 -3.94
CA LEU A 93 -18.75 -0.09 -3.80
C LEU A 93 -18.84 -1.60 -3.55
N LEU A 94 -19.70 -2.04 -2.62
CA LEU A 94 -19.85 -3.45 -2.29
C LEU A 94 -20.32 -4.27 -3.49
N GLN A 95 -21.26 -3.74 -4.29
CA GLN A 95 -21.68 -4.36 -5.54
C GLN A 95 -20.50 -4.52 -6.50
N CYS A 96 -19.73 -3.46 -6.76
CA CYS A 96 -18.56 -3.53 -7.63
C CYS A 96 -17.52 -4.54 -7.14
N MET A 97 -17.29 -4.62 -5.83
CA MET A 97 -16.34 -5.57 -5.25
C MET A 97 -16.81 -7.02 -5.41
N GLU A 98 -18.10 -7.28 -5.21
CA GLU A 98 -18.68 -8.61 -5.41
C GLU A 98 -18.54 -9.06 -6.86
N GLU A 99 -18.92 -8.20 -7.81
CA GLU A 99 -18.81 -8.48 -9.25
C GLU A 99 -17.36 -8.70 -9.70
N ALA A 100 -16.41 -7.95 -9.14
CA ALA A 100 -14.99 -8.05 -9.48
C ALA A 100 -14.21 -9.12 -8.68
N GLY A 101 -14.83 -9.73 -7.66
CA GLY A 101 -14.16 -10.67 -6.76
C GLY A 101 -13.08 -10.04 -5.87
N VAL A 102 -13.27 -8.80 -5.44
CA VAL A 102 -12.38 -8.07 -4.52
C VAL A 102 -12.81 -8.30 -3.07
N ASP A 103 -11.89 -8.74 -2.22
CA ASP A 103 -12.18 -9.17 -0.85
C ASP A 103 -12.24 -7.99 0.15
N GLY A 104 -11.48 -6.92 -0.12
CA GLY A 104 -11.37 -5.75 0.75
C GLY A 104 -10.70 -4.55 0.08
N ALA A 105 -10.63 -3.43 0.79
CA ALA A 105 -10.00 -2.21 0.26
C ALA A 105 -9.41 -1.30 1.34
N LEU A 106 -8.37 -0.55 0.97
CA LEU A 106 -7.95 0.68 1.65
C LEU A 106 -8.76 1.84 1.07
N ILE A 107 -9.65 2.43 1.88
CA ILE A 107 -10.48 3.55 1.45
C ILE A 107 -9.78 4.85 1.86
N VAL A 108 -9.37 5.63 0.87
CA VAL A 108 -8.77 6.95 1.07
C VAL A 108 -9.89 7.96 1.29
N GLN A 109 -9.78 8.76 2.36
CA GLN A 109 -10.71 9.85 2.63
C GLN A 109 -10.84 10.76 1.39
N PRO A 110 -12.06 10.91 0.83
CA PRO A 110 -12.27 11.68 -0.39
C PRO A 110 -12.23 13.18 -0.12
N ILE A 111 -11.91 13.95 -1.17
CA ILE A 111 -12.01 15.42 -1.12
C ILE A 111 -13.45 15.89 -0.93
N ASN A 112 -14.44 15.07 -1.32
CA ASN A 112 -15.87 15.35 -1.20
C ASN A 112 -16.29 15.70 0.23
N HIS A 113 -15.65 15.13 1.25
CA HIS A 113 -15.91 15.45 2.67
C HIS A 113 -14.71 16.12 3.36
N LYS A 114 -13.63 16.38 2.61
CA LYS A 114 -12.39 16.99 3.08
C LYS A 114 -11.91 16.34 4.40
N PHE A 115 -11.85 17.10 5.49
CA PHE A 115 -11.35 16.63 6.79
C PHE A 115 -12.44 16.05 7.70
N ASP A 116 -13.71 16.03 7.26
CA ASP A 116 -14.77 15.31 7.96
C ASP A 116 -14.72 13.82 7.58
N HIS A 117 -14.18 13.02 8.50
CA HIS A 117 -14.02 11.57 8.34
C HIS A 117 -15.22 10.77 8.86
N SER A 118 -16.32 11.43 9.26
CA SER A 118 -17.46 10.78 9.93
C SER A 118 -18.13 9.70 9.07
N LEU A 119 -18.35 9.97 7.78
CA LEU A 119 -18.88 8.97 6.83
C LEU A 119 -17.97 7.76 6.76
N LEU A 120 -16.69 7.96 6.44
CA LEU A 120 -15.74 6.87 6.26
C LEU A 120 -15.59 6.07 7.56
N THR A 121 -15.49 6.75 8.71
CA THR A 121 -15.47 6.10 10.03
C THR A 121 -16.70 5.22 10.25
N SER A 122 -17.89 5.67 9.83
CA SER A 122 -19.10 4.85 9.92
C SER A 122 -19.05 3.61 9.03
N VAL A 123 -18.48 3.73 7.83
CA VAL A 123 -18.27 2.62 6.88
C VAL A 123 -17.27 1.60 7.44
N LEU A 124 -16.14 2.06 7.99
CA LEU A 124 -15.14 1.19 8.60
C LEU A 124 -15.70 0.42 9.79
N LYS A 125 -16.56 1.05 10.61
CA LYS A 125 -17.26 0.40 11.72
C LYS A 125 -18.30 -0.62 11.25
N LYS A 126 -18.98 -0.35 10.14
CA LYS A 126 -19.99 -1.26 9.56
C LYS A 126 -19.34 -2.49 8.90
N TYR A 127 -18.16 -2.34 8.31
CA TYR A 127 -17.46 -3.41 7.58
C TYR A 127 -15.98 -3.59 7.97
N PRO A 128 -15.67 -3.85 9.26
CA PRO A 128 -14.29 -3.83 9.78
C PRO A 128 -13.40 -4.96 9.24
N SER A 129 -14.00 -6.03 8.69
CA SER A 129 -13.26 -7.14 8.06
C SER A 129 -12.96 -6.92 6.58
N LYS A 130 -13.57 -5.91 5.95
CA LYS A 130 -13.42 -5.60 4.51
C LYS A 130 -12.59 -4.34 4.30
N PHE A 131 -12.72 -3.35 5.17
CA PHE A 131 -12.15 -2.03 4.93
C PHE A 131 -11.22 -1.55 6.03
N VAL A 132 -10.19 -0.84 5.60
CA VAL A 132 -9.33 -0.01 6.43
C VAL A 132 -9.26 1.40 5.83
N GLY A 133 -9.07 2.41 6.65
CA GLY A 133 -9.06 3.80 6.20
C GLY A 133 -7.66 4.35 5.92
N CYS A 134 -7.54 5.25 4.95
CA CYS A 134 -6.43 6.18 4.81
C CYS A 134 -6.94 7.60 5.08
N CYS A 135 -6.48 8.24 6.15
CA CYS A 135 -6.99 9.54 6.57
C CYS A 135 -6.38 10.65 5.73
N LEU A 136 -7.15 11.69 5.39
CA LEU A 136 -6.61 12.88 4.76
C LEU A 136 -6.02 13.79 5.84
N ALA A 137 -4.71 14.07 5.74
CA ALA A 137 -4.03 14.96 6.69
C ALA A 137 -4.61 16.36 6.61
N ASN A 138 -4.95 16.95 7.77
CA ASN A 138 -5.43 18.32 7.89
C ASN A 138 -4.25 19.25 8.28
N PRO A 139 -3.70 20.05 7.35
CA PRO A 139 -2.53 20.89 7.61
C PRO A 139 -2.91 22.25 8.22
N ALA A 140 -4.03 22.33 8.95
CA ALA A 140 -4.42 23.54 9.67
C ALA A 140 -3.30 24.00 10.61
N GLU A 141 -2.99 25.29 10.60
CA GLU A 141 -1.87 25.87 11.34
C GLU A 141 -2.02 25.77 12.86
N ASP A 142 -3.24 25.54 13.35
CA ASP A 142 -3.52 25.28 14.77
C ASP A 142 -3.06 23.90 15.25
N GLY A 143 -2.51 23.05 14.36
CA GLY A 143 -2.01 21.72 14.69
C GLY A 143 -3.09 20.70 15.01
N SER A 144 -4.38 21.04 14.86
CA SER A 144 -5.51 20.15 15.17
C SER A 144 -5.47 18.83 14.40
N GLY A 145 -4.90 18.84 13.19
CA GLY A 145 -4.71 17.66 12.34
C GLY A 145 -3.89 16.55 12.99
N ILE A 146 -2.90 16.89 13.83
CA ILE A 146 -2.04 15.91 14.52
C ILE A 146 -2.86 15.07 15.50
N LYS A 147 -3.72 15.73 16.30
CA LYS A 147 -4.61 15.03 17.23
C LYS A 147 -5.71 14.29 16.48
N GLN A 148 -6.20 14.83 15.36
CA GLN A 148 -7.21 14.19 14.55
C GLN A 148 -6.69 12.87 13.97
N LEU A 149 -5.53 12.87 13.30
CA LEU A 149 -4.96 11.67 12.67
C LEU A 149 -4.64 10.59 13.72
N GLU A 150 -4.09 10.97 14.88
CA GLU A 150 -3.79 10.05 15.97
C GLU A 150 -5.07 9.33 16.46
N ASN A 151 -6.16 10.08 16.66
CA ASN A 151 -7.43 9.48 17.06
C ASN A 151 -7.99 8.52 16.00
N LEU A 152 -7.97 8.92 14.72
CA LEU A 152 -8.45 8.09 13.62
C LEU A 152 -7.67 6.75 13.54
N ILE A 153 -6.35 6.79 13.68
CA ILE A 153 -5.49 5.61 13.64
C ILE A 153 -5.73 4.69 14.85
N LEU A 154 -5.77 5.26 16.06
CA LEU A 154 -5.87 4.49 17.30
C LEU A 154 -7.27 3.93 17.55
N LYS A 155 -8.33 4.61 17.07
CA LYS A 155 -9.72 4.30 17.48
C LYS A 155 -10.61 3.83 16.33
N ASP A 156 -10.36 4.28 15.11
CA ASP A 156 -11.33 4.17 14.00
C ASP A 156 -10.82 3.33 12.81
N ASN A 157 -9.79 2.50 13.02
CA ASN A 157 -9.25 1.54 12.04
C ASN A 157 -8.64 2.19 10.77
N TYR A 158 -8.04 3.37 10.93
CA TYR A 158 -7.19 3.95 9.90
C TYR A 158 -5.77 3.37 9.97
N ARG A 159 -5.19 3.09 8.80
CA ARG A 159 -3.91 2.38 8.65
C ARG A 159 -2.94 3.06 7.67
N ALA A 160 -3.27 4.27 7.22
CA ALA A 160 -2.41 5.14 6.43
C ALA A 160 -2.85 6.60 6.59
N VAL A 161 -1.96 7.52 6.25
CA VAL A 161 -2.23 8.97 6.17
C VAL A 161 -1.97 9.42 4.74
N ARG A 162 -2.78 10.32 4.19
CA ARG A 162 -2.53 10.95 2.90
C ARG A 162 -2.18 12.42 3.05
N PHE A 163 -1.01 12.78 2.52
CA PHE A 163 -0.62 14.16 2.27
C PHE A 163 -1.04 14.53 0.85
N ASN A 164 -1.81 15.61 0.74
CA ASN A 164 -2.08 16.28 -0.52
C ASN A 164 -1.44 17.68 -0.43
N PRO A 165 -0.28 17.91 -1.09
CA PRO A 165 0.44 19.18 -1.01
C PRO A 165 -0.44 20.40 -1.33
N TYR A 166 -1.47 20.23 -2.16
CA TYR A 166 -2.35 21.33 -2.59
C TYR A 166 -3.44 21.68 -1.56
N LEU A 167 -3.46 21.02 -0.40
CA LEU A 167 -4.32 21.37 0.73
C LEU A 167 -3.58 22.14 1.82
N TRP A 168 -2.26 22.32 1.70
CA TRP A 168 -1.51 23.18 2.61
C TRP A 168 -1.96 24.64 2.47
N PRO A 169 -1.92 25.43 3.56
CA PRO A 169 -2.18 26.86 3.48
C PRO A 169 -1.28 27.54 2.44
N SER A 170 -1.75 28.64 1.86
CA SER A 170 -1.02 29.34 0.81
C SER A 170 0.38 29.75 1.30
N GLY A 171 1.41 29.43 0.51
CA GLY A 171 2.81 29.71 0.85
C GLY A 171 3.45 28.73 1.85
N GLN A 172 2.69 27.78 2.38
CA GLN A 172 3.22 26.74 3.27
C GLN A 172 3.69 25.51 2.50
N GLN A 173 4.66 24.80 3.09
CA GLN A 173 5.22 23.54 2.61
C GLN A 173 4.81 22.39 3.52
N MET A 174 4.85 21.16 3.01
CA MET A 174 4.65 19.93 3.80
C MET A 174 5.70 19.76 4.90
N THR A 175 6.86 20.40 4.75
CA THR A 175 7.96 20.42 5.71
C THR A 175 7.80 21.51 6.78
N ASN A 176 6.68 22.24 6.83
CA ASN A 176 6.41 23.13 7.96
C ASN A 176 6.23 22.35 9.28
N GLU A 177 6.18 23.06 10.41
CA GLU A 177 6.12 22.44 11.74
C GLU A 177 4.95 21.44 11.89
N VAL A 178 3.77 21.81 11.38
CA VAL A 178 2.57 20.95 11.43
C VAL A 178 2.75 19.70 10.56
N GLY A 179 3.25 19.85 9.32
CA GLY A 179 3.46 18.74 8.41
C GLY A 179 4.51 17.75 8.91
N LYS A 180 5.64 18.25 9.44
CA LYS A 180 6.66 17.43 10.11
C LYS A 180 6.09 16.68 11.32
N ALA A 181 5.32 17.35 12.16
CA ALA A 181 4.69 16.73 13.32
C ALA A 181 3.68 15.63 12.92
N MET A 182 2.87 15.86 11.89
CA MET A 182 1.95 14.83 11.37
C MET A 182 2.71 13.64 10.77
N PHE A 183 3.77 13.89 10.00
CA PHE A 183 4.59 12.84 9.37
C PHE A 183 5.34 12.00 10.40
N SER A 184 5.92 12.65 11.40
CA SER A 184 6.58 12.01 12.54
C SER A 184 5.60 11.14 13.34
N LYS A 185 4.42 11.70 13.69
CA LYS A 185 3.37 10.98 14.42
C LYS A 185 2.88 9.73 13.67
N ALA A 186 2.76 9.79 12.35
CA ALA A 186 2.42 8.62 11.53
C ALA A 186 3.44 7.49 11.69
N GLY A 187 4.74 7.81 11.65
CA GLY A 187 5.83 6.86 11.88
C GLY A 187 5.84 6.28 13.28
N GLU A 188 5.63 7.11 14.32
CA GLU A 188 5.50 6.65 15.71
C GLU A 188 4.35 5.63 15.88
N LEU A 189 3.24 5.85 15.16
CA LEU A 189 2.07 4.97 15.16
C LEU A 189 2.20 3.79 14.19
N GLY A 190 3.31 3.67 13.46
CA GLY A 190 3.59 2.57 12.55
C GLY A 190 2.70 2.54 11.30
N VAL A 191 2.18 3.69 10.85
CA VAL A 191 1.38 3.79 9.61
C VAL A 191 2.14 4.58 8.53
N PRO A 192 2.02 4.19 7.25
CA PRO A 192 2.66 4.92 6.16
C PRO A 192 1.96 6.24 5.83
N VAL A 193 2.71 7.16 5.22
CA VAL A 193 2.20 8.41 4.64
C VAL A 193 2.25 8.32 3.11
N GLY A 194 1.09 8.41 2.47
CA GLY A 194 0.96 8.51 1.01
C GLY A 194 0.98 9.96 0.51
N PHE A 195 1.67 10.22 -0.60
CA PHE A 195 1.69 11.54 -1.25
C PHE A 195 0.90 11.55 -2.55
N MET A 196 -0.06 12.48 -2.64
CA MET A 196 -0.86 12.74 -3.83
C MET A 196 -0.34 13.98 -4.57
N CYS A 197 0.72 13.81 -5.35
CA CYS A 197 1.37 14.89 -6.10
C CYS A 197 0.72 15.13 -7.48
N MET A 198 -0.58 15.39 -7.55
CA MET A 198 -1.36 15.51 -8.80
C MET A 198 -0.73 16.42 -9.88
N LYS A 199 -0.02 17.50 -9.50
CA LYS A 199 0.65 18.41 -10.46
C LYS A 199 2.07 17.94 -10.85
N GLY A 200 2.53 16.81 -10.29
CA GLY A 200 3.80 16.15 -10.58
C GLY A 200 4.69 15.99 -9.34
N LEU A 201 5.33 14.82 -9.21
CA LEU A 201 6.26 14.52 -8.13
C LEU A 201 7.42 15.53 -8.02
N GLY A 202 7.95 15.98 -9.15
CA GLY A 202 9.14 16.85 -9.19
C GLY A 202 8.97 18.18 -8.47
N LEU A 203 7.74 18.64 -8.23
CA LEU A 203 7.45 19.86 -7.48
C LEU A 203 7.58 19.68 -5.96
N HIS A 204 7.56 18.44 -5.47
CA HIS A 204 7.47 18.11 -4.05
C HIS A 204 8.52 17.10 -3.58
N ILE A 205 9.34 16.58 -4.49
CA ILE A 205 10.30 15.52 -4.16
C ILE A 205 11.31 15.96 -3.09
N SER A 206 11.76 17.22 -3.11
CA SER A 206 12.68 17.75 -2.10
C SER A 206 12.05 17.78 -0.70
N GLU A 207 10.77 18.13 -0.59
CA GLU A 207 10.03 18.12 0.68
C GLU A 207 9.86 16.68 1.19
N ILE A 208 9.58 15.74 0.30
CA ILE A 208 9.43 14.32 0.63
C ILE A 208 10.77 13.74 1.11
N GLU A 209 11.86 14.03 0.41
CA GLU A 209 13.21 13.60 0.79
C GLU A 209 13.64 14.17 2.15
N GLU A 210 13.32 15.43 2.44
CA GLU A 210 13.56 16.05 3.75
C GLU A 210 12.79 15.32 4.85
N LEU A 211 11.48 15.09 4.66
CA LEU A 211 10.65 14.34 5.61
C LEU A 211 11.18 12.93 5.86
N CYS A 212 11.56 12.19 4.80
CA CYS A 212 12.11 10.84 4.92
C CYS A 212 13.47 10.83 5.64
N THR A 213 14.29 11.86 5.43
CA THR A 213 15.61 11.98 6.05
C THR A 213 15.50 12.28 7.54
N GLU A 214 14.59 13.18 7.92
CA GLU A 214 14.37 13.59 9.31
C GLU A 214 13.61 12.54 10.12
N PHE A 215 12.66 11.84 9.49
CA PHE A 215 11.80 10.84 10.14
C PHE A 215 11.87 9.47 9.43
N PRO A 216 13.01 8.77 9.50
CA PRO A 216 13.25 7.54 8.72
C PRO A 216 12.37 6.34 9.14
N SER A 217 11.67 6.42 10.28
CA SER A 217 10.71 5.40 10.70
C SER A 217 9.37 5.47 9.96
N THR A 218 9.07 6.59 9.30
CA THR A 218 7.81 6.78 8.58
C THR A 218 7.92 6.21 7.17
N ALA A 219 7.22 5.11 6.90
CA ALA A 219 7.14 4.55 5.55
C ALA A 219 6.33 5.47 4.62
N VAL A 220 6.69 5.50 3.33
CA VAL A 220 6.05 6.36 2.33
C VAL A 220 5.38 5.56 1.23
N LEU A 221 4.21 6.03 0.79
CA LEU A 221 3.50 5.56 -0.41
C LEU A 221 3.46 6.69 -1.45
N LEU A 222 3.48 6.34 -2.73
CA LEU A 222 3.32 7.30 -3.82
C LEU A 222 2.06 6.97 -4.61
N ASP A 223 1.06 7.85 -4.54
CA ASP A 223 -0.21 7.64 -5.23
C ASP A 223 -0.02 7.76 -6.75
N HIS A 224 -0.82 7.01 -7.52
CA HIS A 224 -0.93 7.14 -8.98
C HIS A 224 0.41 7.07 -9.72
N LEU A 225 1.31 6.15 -9.32
CA LEU A 225 2.68 6.07 -9.84
C LEU A 225 3.40 7.42 -9.77
N ALA A 226 3.21 8.09 -8.63
CA ALA A 226 3.74 9.40 -8.27
C ALA A 226 3.35 10.57 -9.20
N PHE A 227 2.40 10.39 -10.12
CA PHE A 227 2.11 11.38 -11.17
C PHE A 227 3.39 11.80 -11.93
N CYS A 228 4.29 10.87 -12.25
CA CYS A 228 5.47 11.16 -13.06
C CYS A 228 5.13 11.68 -14.47
N LYS A 229 3.90 11.44 -14.95
CA LYS A 229 3.32 12.06 -16.15
C LYS A 229 1.99 12.75 -15.79
N PRO A 230 2.04 13.91 -15.12
CA PRO A 230 0.84 14.60 -14.65
C PRO A 230 0.07 15.21 -15.85
N PRO A 231 -1.25 15.44 -15.72
CA PRO A 231 -2.14 15.11 -14.61
C PRO A 231 -2.91 13.78 -14.84
N ILE A 232 -2.35 12.85 -15.63
CA ILE A 232 -3.13 11.75 -16.21
C ILE A 232 -2.98 10.48 -15.35
N ALA A 233 -4.10 9.96 -14.84
CA ALA A 233 -4.15 8.63 -14.22
C ALA A 233 -3.72 7.56 -15.24
N LEU A 234 -3.03 6.50 -14.80
CA LEU A 234 -2.39 5.52 -15.67
C LEU A 234 -3.31 4.97 -16.77
N PHE A 235 -4.55 4.59 -16.43
CA PHE A 235 -5.51 4.04 -17.39
C PHE A 235 -5.87 5.03 -18.53
N ARG A 236 -5.79 6.34 -18.27
CA ARG A 236 -6.02 7.38 -19.30
C ARG A 236 -4.84 7.55 -20.25
N LEU A 237 -3.71 6.89 -20.00
CA LEU A 237 -2.62 6.79 -20.98
C LEU A 237 -2.88 5.72 -22.04
N SER A 238 -3.81 4.79 -21.77
CA SER A 238 -4.19 3.73 -22.70
C SER A 238 -4.83 4.31 -23.96
N ARG A 239 -4.51 3.73 -25.11
CA ARG A 239 -5.23 3.93 -26.37
C ARG A 239 -6.17 2.78 -26.69
N MET A 240 -6.14 1.71 -25.90
CA MET A 240 -7.04 0.57 -26.03
C MET A 240 -8.21 0.67 -25.03
N PRO A 241 -9.36 0.04 -25.31
CA PRO A 241 -10.39 -0.13 -24.30
C PRO A 241 -9.88 -1.05 -23.16
N PHE A 242 -10.63 -1.09 -22.06
CA PHE A 242 -10.39 -2.07 -20.99
C PHE A 242 -10.24 -3.49 -21.60
N PRO A 243 -9.23 -4.28 -21.18
CA PRO A 243 -8.40 -4.12 -20.00
C PRO A 243 -7.09 -3.32 -20.19
N TYR A 244 -7.00 -2.46 -21.21
CA TYR A 244 -5.86 -1.55 -21.43
C TYR A 244 -4.53 -2.27 -21.69
N GLU A 245 -4.55 -3.30 -22.56
CA GLU A 245 -3.41 -4.18 -22.83
C GLU A 245 -2.12 -3.46 -23.26
N ASP A 246 -2.22 -2.27 -23.85
CA ASP A 246 -1.07 -1.45 -24.24
C ASP A 246 -0.30 -0.86 -23.03
N LEU A 247 -0.86 -0.92 -21.82
CA LEU A 247 -0.19 -0.53 -20.57
C LEU A 247 0.64 -1.66 -19.94
N SER A 248 0.43 -2.91 -20.34
CA SER A 248 1.13 -4.08 -19.78
C SER A 248 2.66 -3.95 -19.80
N PRO A 249 3.32 -3.46 -20.89
CA PRO A 249 4.77 -3.24 -20.88
C PRO A 249 5.23 -2.17 -19.87
N LEU A 250 4.42 -1.13 -19.65
CA LEU A 250 4.75 -0.09 -18.68
C LEU A 250 4.62 -0.61 -17.25
N LEU A 251 3.54 -1.33 -16.94
CA LEU A 251 3.35 -1.99 -15.64
C LEU A 251 4.48 -2.99 -15.35
N SER A 252 4.87 -3.79 -16.34
CA SER A 252 5.99 -4.73 -16.22
C SER A 252 7.31 -4.02 -15.90
N LYS A 253 7.57 -2.85 -16.52
CA LYS A 253 8.75 -2.03 -16.20
C LYS A 253 8.72 -1.50 -14.77
N VAL A 254 7.56 -1.04 -14.28
CA VAL A 254 7.41 -0.58 -12.89
C VAL A 254 7.69 -1.73 -11.92
N VAL A 255 7.04 -2.88 -12.10
CA VAL A 255 7.21 -4.04 -11.21
C VAL A 255 8.64 -4.57 -11.25
N SER A 256 9.28 -4.65 -12.42
CA SER A 256 10.68 -5.11 -12.53
C SER A 256 11.70 -4.11 -11.97
N SER A 257 11.41 -2.81 -11.98
CA SER A 257 12.31 -1.78 -11.44
C SER A 257 12.21 -1.65 -9.92
N PHE A 258 11.00 -1.71 -9.36
CA PHE A 258 10.77 -1.48 -7.94
C PHE A 258 10.61 -2.78 -7.13
N GLY A 259 10.27 -3.88 -7.77
CA GLY A 259 9.90 -5.14 -7.14
C GLY A 259 8.39 -5.23 -6.89
N ASP A 260 7.84 -6.43 -7.04
CA ASP A 260 6.45 -6.76 -6.75
C ASP A 260 6.04 -6.44 -5.30
N ASN A 261 6.96 -6.60 -4.34
CA ASN A 261 6.75 -6.27 -2.93
C ASN A 261 6.63 -4.75 -2.62
N ARG A 262 6.80 -3.87 -3.62
CA ARG A 262 6.73 -2.41 -3.49
C ARG A 262 5.75 -1.75 -4.46
N VAL A 263 4.90 -2.55 -5.10
CA VAL A 263 3.86 -2.07 -6.00
C VAL A 263 2.53 -2.64 -5.52
N MET A 264 1.55 -1.78 -5.35
CA MET A 264 0.19 -2.17 -4.95
C MET A 264 -0.76 -1.94 -6.11
N TRP A 265 -1.71 -2.86 -6.28
CA TRP A 265 -2.78 -2.72 -7.26
C TRP A 265 -3.91 -1.85 -6.68
N ALA A 266 -4.39 -0.93 -7.51
CA ALA A 266 -5.59 -0.15 -7.27
C ALA A 266 -6.34 0.02 -8.60
N ARG A 267 -7.66 0.22 -8.51
CA ARG A 267 -8.54 0.37 -9.68
C ARG A 267 -8.62 1.80 -10.22
#